data_AF-A0A538DL14-F1
#
_entry.id   AF-A0A538DL14-F1
#
_cell.length_a   1.000
_cell.length_b   1.000
_cell.length_c   1.000
_cell.angle_alpha   90.00
_cell.angle_beta   90.00
_cell.angle_gamma   90.00
#
_symmetry.space_group_name_H-M   'P 1'
#
loop_
_entity.id
_entity.type
_entity.pdbx_description
1 polymer ?
#
loop_
_entity_poly.entity_id
_entity_poly.type
_entity_poly.pdbx_seq_one_letter_code
_entity_poly.pdbx_strand_id
1 'polypeptide(L)'
;MIAPAAKAAALFFFVTILQVTIVSEIGILGGSPDLVLVTLVAVALTQGSIFGAVAGFWAGLLLDVARLGTLGFTSLLLTLAGFWIGRYGETTGRDRAHAPLLSVAVVTVLYAVGSLVMHFLLREPAPARVVLIEELPGTIALNLLLTFPVFALVRRLFAAPAPPPEVEFVG
;
A
#
# COMPACT_ATOMS: atom_id res chain seq x y z
N MET A 1 15.65 -3.01 -15.27
CA MET A 1 14.88 -1.94 -14.58
C MET A 1 13.45 -1.77 -15.12
N ILE A 2 13.16 -1.97 -16.41
CA ILE A 2 11.82 -1.73 -16.99
C ILE A 2 10.78 -2.80 -16.55
N ALA A 3 11.18 -4.07 -16.47
CA ALA A 3 10.28 -5.17 -16.10
C ALA A 3 9.57 -5.02 -14.72
N PRO A 4 10.25 -4.66 -13.61
CA PRO A 4 9.56 -4.47 -12.31
C PRO A 4 8.65 -3.24 -12.29
N ALA A 5 9.03 -2.15 -12.99
CA ALA A 5 8.20 -0.96 -13.09
C ALA A 5 6.88 -1.23 -13.84
N ALA A 6 6.95 -1.95 -14.97
CA ALA A 6 5.77 -2.34 -15.74
C ALA A 6 4.84 -3.27 -14.93
N LYS A 7 5.40 -4.23 -14.19
CA LYS A 7 4.63 -5.11 -13.28
C LYS A 7 3.93 -4.31 -12.19
N ALA A 8 4.62 -3.38 -11.55
CA ALA A 8 4.03 -2.52 -10.52
C ALA A 8 2.92 -1.63 -11.10
N ALA A 9 3.15 -1.01 -12.25
CA ALA A 9 2.15 -0.19 -12.91
C ALA A 9 0.87 -0.97 -13.23
N ALA A 10 0.99 -2.17 -13.81
CA ALA A 10 -0.15 -3.04 -14.05
C ALA A 10 -0.83 -3.44 -12.72
N LEU A 11 -0.07 -3.84 -11.71
CA LEU A 11 -0.59 -4.22 -10.40
C LEU A 11 -1.40 -3.08 -9.76
N PHE A 12 -0.85 -1.88 -9.66
CA PHE A 12 -1.56 -0.73 -9.08
C PHE A 12 -2.77 -0.33 -9.91
N PHE A 13 -2.69 -0.40 -11.24
CA PHE A 13 -3.84 -0.14 -12.09
C PHE A 13 -5.02 -1.08 -11.77
N PHE A 14 -4.77 -2.40 -11.74
CA PHE A 14 -5.81 -3.37 -11.43
C PHE A 14 -6.29 -3.26 -9.98
N VAL A 15 -5.40 -3.07 -9.02
CA VAL A 15 -5.73 -2.92 -7.60
C VAL A 15 -6.58 -1.67 -7.37
N THR A 16 -6.26 -0.54 -8.01
CA THR A 16 -7.04 0.69 -7.91
C THR A 16 -8.43 0.52 -8.51
N ILE A 17 -8.56 -0.14 -9.67
CA ILE A 17 -9.87 -0.46 -10.24
C ILE A 17 -10.68 -1.33 -9.28
N LEU A 18 -10.07 -2.38 -8.73
CA LEU A 18 -10.71 -3.28 -7.77
C LEU A 18 -11.14 -2.54 -6.50
N GLN A 19 -10.30 -1.63 -5.99
CA GLN A 19 -10.61 -0.80 -4.83
C GLN A 19 -11.83 0.10 -5.11
N VAL A 20 -11.85 0.77 -6.26
CA VAL A 20 -12.92 1.72 -6.59
C VAL A 20 -14.23 1.01 -6.88
N THR A 21 -14.20 -0.14 -7.56
CA THR A 21 -15.40 -0.86 -8.02
C THR A 21 -16.01 -1.79 -6.97
N ILE A 22 -15.18 -2.56 -6.26
CA ILE A 22 -15.67 -3.59 -5.33
C ILE A 22 -15.59 -3.08 -3.90
N VAL A 23 -14.44 -2.54 -3.50
CA VAL A 23 -14.20 -2.24 -2.08
C VAL A 23 -14.94 -0.99 -1.62
N SER A 24 -15.18 -0.01 -2.50
CA SER A 24 -15.99 1.17 -2.17
C SER A 24 -17.43 0.82 -1.76
N GLU A 25 -17.96 -0.34 -2.19
CA GLU A 25 -19.30 -0.81 -1.79
C GLU A 25 -19.29 -1.68 -0.52
N ILE A 26 -18.11 -2.11 -0.07
CA ILE A 26 -17.95 -3.07 1.01
C ILE A 26 -17.46 -2.35 2.28
N GLY A 27 -18.41 -1.81 3.05
CA GLY A 27 -18.20 -1.43 4.45
C GLY A 27 -18.43 -2.63 5.36
N ILE A 28 -17.37 -3.37 5.71
CA ILE A 28 -17.47 -4.55 6.59
C ILE A 28 -16.94 -4.18 7.98
N LEU A 29 -17.65 -4.59 9.04
CA LEU A 29 -17.23 -4.39 10.44
C LEU A 29 -17.02 -2.91 10.87
N GLY A 30 -17.65 -1.96 10.18
CA GLY A 30 -17.53 -0.53 10.51
C GLY A 30 -16.27 0.15 9.99
N GLY A 31 -15.40 -0.56 9.25
CA GLY A 31 -14.24 0.02 8.54
C GLY A 31 -14.26 -0.32 7.05
N SER A 32 -13.35 0.29 6.28
CA SER A 32 -13.20 0.05 4.84
C SER A 32 -11.80 -0.51 4.54
N PRO A 33 -11.68 -1.67 3.87
CA PRO A 33 -10.37 -2.19 3.49
C PRO A 33 -9.68 -1.27 2.48
N ASP A 34 -8.36 -1.12 2.59
CA ASP A 34 -7.56 -0.38 1.62
C ASP A 34 -6.54 -1.29 0.93
N LEU A 35 -6.95 -1.87 -0.20
CA LEU A 35 -6.11 -2.75 -1.01
C LEU A 35 -4.92 -2.00 -1.61
N VAL A 36 -5.09 -0.71 -1.95
CA VAL A 36 -4.04 0.10 -2.57
C VAL A 36 -2.93 0.35 -1.54
N LEU A 37 -3.30 0.73 -0.32
CA LEU A 37 -2.36 0.96 0.78
C LEU A 37 -1.59 -0.32 1.14
N VAL A 38 -2.29 -1.45 1.30
CA VAL A 38 -1.65 -2.74 1.65
C VAL A 38 -0.70 -3.19 0.53
N THR A 39 -1.11 -3.05 -0.73
CA THR A 39 -0.27 -3.37 -1.89
C THR A 39 0.95 -2.46 -1.94
N LEU A 40 0.77 -1.17 -1.68
CA LEU A 40 1.86 -0.20 -1.62
C LEU A 40 2.88 -0.56 -0.55
N VAL A 41 2.43 -0.94 0.65
CA VAL A 41 3.32 -1.38 1.73
C VAL A 41 4.16 -2.57 1.28
N ALA A 42 3.54 -3.59 0.70
CA ALA A 42 4.23 -4.78 0.24
C ALA A 42 5.26 -4.49 -0.88
N VAL A 43 4.90 -3.62 -1.83
CA VAL A 43 5.80 -3.23 -2.93
C VAL A 43 6.95 -2.36 -2.41
N ALA A 44 6.68 -1.38 -1.55
CA ALA A 44 7.69 -0.49 -0.98
C ALA A 44 8.72 -1.27 -0.15
N LEU A 45 8.27 -2.23 0.67
CA LEU A 45 9.17 -3.10 1.45
C LEU A 45 10.09 -3.96 0.58
N THR A 46 9.66 -4.34 -0.63
CA THR A 46 10.43 -5.24 -1.50
C THR A 46 11.31 -4.52 -2.52
N GLN A 47 10.90 -3.33 -2.98
CA GLN A 47 11.59 -2.56 -4.02
C GLN A 47 12.31 -1.31 -3.50
N GLY A 48 12.08 -0.90 -2.25
CA GLY A 48 12.75 0.22 -1.60
C GLY A 48 11.97 1.54 -1.61
N SER A 49 12.56 2.55 -0.99
CA SER A 49 11.97 3.87 -0.69
C SER A 49 11.57 4.66 -1.94
N ILE A 50 12.48 4.81 -2.90
CA ILE A 50 12.23 5.59 -4.12
C ILE A 50 11.14 4.94 -4.99
N PHE A 51 11.19 3.60 -5.14
CA PHE A 51 10.19 2.88 -5.90
C PHE A 51 8.81 2.98 -5.22
N GLY A 52 8.76 2.83 -3.89
CA GLY A 52 7.55 3.02 -3.10
C GLY A 52 6.97 4.43 -3.24
N ALA A 53 7.79 5.48 -3.21
CA ALA A 53 7.34 6.86 -3.36
C ALA A 53 6.70 7.11 -4.73
N VAL A 54 7.38 6.70 -5.81
CA VAL A 54 6.89 6.87 -7.19
C VAL A 54 5.61 6.06 -7.42
N ALA A 55 5.57 4.80 -6.94
CA ALA A 55 4.39 3.97 -7.04
C ALA A 55 3.21 4.55 -6.25
N GLY A 56 3.45 5.04 -5.03
CA GLY A 56 2.43 5.68 -4.19
C GLY A 56 1.86 6.95 -4.83
N PHE A 57 2.71 7.78 -5.43
CA PHE A 57 2.27 8.96 -6.17
C PHE A 57 1.30 8.61 -7.29
N TRP A 58 1.68 7.69 -8.18
CA TRP A 58 0.84 7.32 -9.33
C TRP A 58 -0.42 6.57 -8.92
N ALA A 59 -0.35 5.68 -7.92
CA ALA A 59 -1.50 4.97 -7.41
C ALA A 59 -2.52 5.91 -6.76
N GLY A 60 -2.04 6.88 -5.96
CA GLY A 60 -2.89 7.91 -5.38
C GLY A 60 -3.46 8.86 -6.42
N LEU A 61 -2.69 9.25 -7.43
CA LEU A 61 -3.20 10.10 -8.49
C LEU A 61 -4.33 9.41 -9.26
N LEU A 62 -4.17 8.10 -9.51
CA LEU A 62 -5.21 7.29 -10.13
C LEU A 62 -6.48 7.20 -9.24
N LEU A 63 -6.31 7.08 -7.92
CA LEU A 63 -7.43 7.10 -6.98
C LEU A 63 -8.14 8.46 -6.92
N ASP A 64 -7.38 9.55 -6.86
CA ASP A 64 -7.93 10.91 -6.84
C ASP A 64 -8.77 11.17 -8.09
N VAL A 65 -8.28 10.76 -9.27
CA VAL A 65 -9.01 10.84 -10.55
C VAL A 65 -10.23 9.93 -10.56
N ALA A 66 -10.09 8.67 -10.13
CA ALA A 66 -11.18 7.69 -10.18
C ALA A 66 -12.34 8.03 -9.23
N ARG A 67 -12.04 8.69 -8.10
CA ARG A 67 -13.05 9.12 -7.11
C ARG A 67 -13.61 10.53 -7.39
N LEU A 68 -13.12 11.21 -8.43
CA LEU A 68 -13.43 12.62 -8.71
C LEU A 68 -13.20 13.51 -7.47
N GLY A 69 -12.19 13.16 -6.66
CA GLY A 69 -11.85 13.84 -5.42
C GLY A 69 -10.84 14.98 -5.63
N THR A 70 -10.36 15.54 -4.52
CA THR A 70 -9.31 16.57 -4.55
C THR A 70 -8.01 15.97 -5.08
N LEU A 71 -7.62 16.39 -6.30
CA LEU A 71 -6.39 15.94 -6.95
C LEU A 71 -5.18 16.21 -6.06
N GLY A 72 -4.38 15.17 -5.81
CA GLY A 72 -3.17 15.26 -5.01
C GLY A 72 -3.36 14.89 -3.54
N PHE A 73 -4.60 14.77 -3.04
CA PHE A 73 -4.86 14.39 -1.66
C PHE A 73 -4.29 13.00 -1.36
N THR A 74 -4.78 11.97 -2.06
CA THR A 74 -4.33 10.59 -1.78
C THR A 74 -2.94 10.36 -2.36
N SER A 75 -2.61 11.02 -3.47
CA SER A 75 -1.27 11.01 -4.07
C SER A 75 -0.18 11.39 -3.05
N LEU A 76 -0.36 12.49 -2.32
CA LEU A 76 0.64 12.95 -1.35
C LEU A 76 0.79 11.96 -0.18
N LEU A 77 -0.34 11.52 0.39
CA LEU A 77 -0.35 10.60 1.53
C LEU A 77 0.31 9.26 1.17
N LEU A 78 -0.04 8.69 0.02
CA LEU A 78 0.53 7.42 -0.45
C LEU A 78 2.01 7.58 -0.83
N THR A 79 2.43 8.72 -1.40
CA THR A 79 3.86 8.99 -1.66
C THR A 79 4.68 8.95 -0.37
N LEU A 80 4.21 9.65 0.68
CA LEU A 80 4.87 9.67 1.97
C LEU A 80 4.88 8.29 2.62
N ALA A 81 3.74 7.60 2.62
CA ALA A 81 3.63 6.24 3.17
C ALA A 81 4.60 5.27 2.48
N GLY A 82 4.62 5.26 1.13
CA GLY A 82 5.50 4.43 0.33
C GLY A 82 6.98 4.73 0.56
N PHE A 83 7.36 6.01 0.66
CA PHE A 83 8.73 6.41 0.97
C PHE A 83 9.19 5.91 2.33
N TRP A 84 8.42 6.18 3.39
CA TRP A 84 8.77 5.83 4.76
C TRP A 84 8.82 4.31 4.97
N ILE A 85 7.85 3.58 4.41
CA ILE A 85 7.84 2.12 4.47
C ILE A 85 9.03 1.53 3.71
N GLY A 86 9.31 2.01 2.49
CA GLY A 86 10.44 1.49 1.73
C GLY A 86 11.77 1.77 2.42
N ARG A 87 11.89 2.93 3.08
CA ARG A 87 13.07 3.27 3.90
C ARG A 87 13.20 2.38 5.13
N TYR A 88 12.07 2.03 5.75
CA TYR A 88 12.03 1.06 6.85
C TYR A 88 12.48 -0.34 6.39
N GLY A 89 12.07 -0.77 5.20
CA GLY A 89 12.50 -2.04 4.60
C GLY A 89 13.98 -2.08 4.19
N GLU A 90 14.58 -0.94 3.86
CA GLU A 90 16.02 -0.83 3.56
C GLU A 90 16.89 -0.90 4.83
N THR A 91 16.41 -0.35 5.94
CA THR A 91 17.15 -0.26 7.21
C THR A 91 16.95 -1.47 8.11
N THR A 92 15.73 -2.03 8.12
CA THR A 92 15.40 -3.25 8.86
C THR A 92 15.68 -4.44 7.93
N GLY A 93 16.84 -5.07 8.10
CA GLY A 93 17.22 -6.28 7.37
C GLY A 93 16.05 -7.28 7.28
N ARG A 94 15.90 -7.86 6.08
CA ARG A 94 14.83 -8.71 5.49
C ARG A 94 14.18 -9.82 6.32
N ASP A 95 14.48 -9.93 7.62
CA ASP A 95 14.44 -11.18 8.41
C ASP A 95 13.38 -11.26 9.52
N ARG A 96 12.41 -10.34 9.59
CA ARG A 96 11.29 -10.49 10.53
C ARG A 96 9.98 -10.70 9.80
N ALA A 97 9.41 -11.91 9.96
CA ALA A 97 8.09 -12.28 9.45
C ALA A 97 6.96 -11.33 9.94
N HIS A 98 7.18 -10.58 11.02
CA HIS A 98 6.25 -9.59 11.55
C HIS A 98 6.41 -8.17 10.99
N ALA A 99 7.46 -7.88 10.22
CA ALA A 99 7.71 -6.56 9.65
C ALA A 99 6.54 -6.05 8.78
N PRO A 100 5.92 -6.86 7.90
CA PRO A 100 4.82 -6.39 7.04
C PRO A 100 3.56 -6.03 7.83
N LEU A 101 3.21 -6.84 8.84
CA LEU A 101 2.03 -6.62 9.69
C LEU A 101 2.13 -5.32 10.48
N LEU A 102 3.30 -5.09 11.10
CA LEU A 102 3.55 -3.86 11.84
C LEU A 102 3.58 -2.64 10.92
N SER A 103 4.22 -2.74 9.75
CA SER A 103 4.24 -1.66 8.77
C SER A 103 2.83 -1.30 8.27
N VAL A 104 2.00 -2.29 7.95
CA VAL A 104 0.61 -2.03 7.51
C VAL A 104 -0.20 -1.38 8.63
N ALA A 105 -0.11 -1.87 9.86
CA ALA A 105 -0.82 -1.28 11.00
C ALA A 105 -0.41 0.19 11.22
N VAL A 106 0.90 0.45 11.29
CA VAL A 106 1.44 1.80 11.50
C VAL A 106 1.05 2.74 10.36
N VAL A 107 1.20 2.31 9.10
CA VAL A 107 0.87 3.18 7.98
C VAL A 107 -0.63 3.41 7.84
N THR A 108 -1.47 2.45 8.21
CA THR A 108 -2.93 2.65 8.23
C THR A 108 -3.30 3.78 9.21
N VAL A 109 -2.70 3.79 10.40
CA VAL A 109 -2.89 4.86 11.38
C VAL A 109 -2.35 6.20 10.85
N LEU A 110 -1.14 6.22 10.32
CA LEU A 110 -0.53 7.44 9.78
C LEU A 110 -1.34 8.01 8.60
N TYR A 111 -1.87 7.14 7.74
CA TYR A 111 -2.73 7.53 6.62
C TYR A 111 -4.04 8.14 7.13
N ALA A 112 -4.68 7.54 8.12
CA ALA A 112 -5.91 8.07 8.73
C ALA A 112 -5.66 9.45 9.37
N VAL A 113 -4.58 9.61 10.13
CA VAL A 113 -4.19 10.90 10.73
C VAL A 113 -3.86 11.94 9.65
N GLY A 114 -3.07 11.56 8.64
CA GLY A 114 -2.72 12.43 7.52
C GLY A 114 -3.95 12.88 6.72
N SER A 115 -4.92 11.98 6.54
CA SER A 115 -6.21 12.29 5.94
C SER A 115 -6.97 13.35 6.74
N LEU A 116 -7.05 13.23 8.07
CA LEU A 116 -7.70 14.25 8.92
C LEU A 116 -6.99 15.61 8.83
N VAL A 117 -5.65 15.62 8.81
CA VAL A 117 -4.88 16.85 8.61
C VAL A 117 -5.22 17.49 7.27
N MET A 118 -5.31 16.71 6.19
CA MET A 118 -5.67 17.27 4.90
C MET A 118 -7.10 17.80 4.83
N HIS A 119 -8.09 17.10 5.38
CA HIS A 119 -9.46 17.62 5.44
C HIS A 119 -9.51 18.93 6.23
N PHE A 120 -8.75 19.03 7.33
CA PHE A 120 -8.62 20.28 8.08
C PHE A 120 -8.01 21.41 7.24
N LEU A 121 -6.94 21.14 6.49
CA LEU A 121 -6.29 22.12 5.60
C LEU A 121 -7.22 22.57 4.47
N LEU A 122 -8.04 21.66 3.94
CA LEU A 122 -9.06 21.94 2.90
C LEU A 122 -10.32 22.60 3.47
N ARG A 123 -10.40 22.77 4.80
CA ARG A 123 -11.59 23.25 5.53
C ARG A 123 -12.83 22.41 5.25
N GLU A 124 -12.64 21.13 4.98
CA GLU A 124 -13.71 20.16 4.83
C GLU A 124 -14.07 19.55 6.20
N PRO A 125 -15.37 19.40 6.52
CA PRO A 125 -15.78 18.81 7.78
C PRO A 125 -15.49 17.30 7.77
N ALA A 126 -14.47 16.87 8.51
CA ALA A 126 -14.19 15.47 8.76
C ALA A 126 -14.45 15.12 10.23
N PRO A 127 -15.42 14.23 10.54
CA PRO A 127 -15.68 13.82 11.92
C PRO A 127 -14.54 12.91 12.42
N ALA A 128 -13.56 13.53 13.09
CA ALA A 128 -12.37 12.83 13.59
C ALA A 128 -12.71 11.63 14.48
N ARG A 129 -13.80 11.71 15.26
CA ARG A 129 -14.28 10.59 16.08
C ARG A 129 -14.63 9.37 15.24
N VAL A 130 -15.38 9.56 14.15
CA VAL A 130 -15.84 8.47 13.29
C VAL A 130 -14.63 7.81 12.62
N VAL A 131 -13.78 8.62 11.98
CA VAL A 131 -12.58 8.13 11.28
C VAL A 131 -11.64 7.38 12.23
N LEU A 132 -11.39 7.91 13.43
CA LEU A 132 -10.32 7.41 14.31
C LEU A 132 -10.77 6.36 15.34
N ILE A 133 -12.04 6.38 15.75
CA ILE A 133 -12.55 5.50 16.82
C ILE A 133 -13.50 4.43 16.26
N GLU A 134 -14.29 4.77 15.25
CA GLU A 134 -15.30 3.85 14.71
C GLU A 134 -14.75 3.07 13.51
N GLU A 135 -14.09 3.75 12.58
CA GLU A 135 -13.61 3.15 11.33
C GLU A 135 -12.22 2.51 11.45
N LEU A 136 -11.29 3.20 12.10
CA LEU A 136 -9.88 2.81 12.16
C LEU A 136 -9.65 1.39 12.71
N PRO A 137 -10.30 0.92 13.80
CA PRO A 137 -10.11 -0.44 14.28
C PRO A 137 -10.53 -1.50 13.26
N GLY A 138 -11.66 -1.29 12.58
CA GLY A 138 -12.16 -2.18 11.53
C GLY A 138 -11.23 -2.18 10.31
N THR A 139 -10.81 -0.99 9.87
CA THR A 139 -9.87 -0.82 8.75
C THR A 139 -8.52 -1.49 9.03
N ILE A 140 -7.97 -1.34 10.25
CA ILE A 140 -6.74 -2.02 10.65
C ILE A 140 -6.93 -3.54 10.59
N ALA A 141 -7.99 -4.08 11.19
CA ALA A 141 -8.24 -5.52 11.19
C ALA A 141 -8.35 -6.08 9.76
N LEU A 142 -9.08 -5.39 8.88
CA LEU A 142 -9.23 -5.76 7.47
C LEU A 142 -7.90 -5.65 6.70
N ASN A 143 -7.14 -4.59 6.90
CA ASN A 143 -5.84 -4.41 6.26
C ASN A 143 -4.83 -5.47 6.72
N LEU A 144 -4.82 -5.84 8.01
CA LEU A 144 -3.99 -6.95 8.50
C LEU A 144 -4.39 -8.28 7.88
N LEU A 145 -5.69 -8.55 7.74
CA LEU A 145 -6.18 -9.76 7.07
C LEU A 145 -5.73 -9.81 5.60
N LEU A 146 -5.84 -8.68 4.89
CA LEU A 146 -5.41 -8.53 3.49
C LEU A 146 -3.89 -8.59 3.32
N THR A 147 -3.12 -8.29 4.37
CA THR A 147 -1.66 -8.28 4.30
C THR A 147 -1.11 -9.64 3.89
N PHE A 148 -1.67 -10.75 4.40
CA PHE A 148 -1.22 -12.10 4.06
C PHE A 148 -1.33 -12.43 2.56
N PRO A 149 -2.52 -12.37 1.93
CA PRO A 149 -2.66 -12.70 0.51
C PRO A 149 -1.92 -11.71 -0.39
N VAL A 150 -1.96 -10.41 -0.07
CA VAL A 150 -1.31 -9.37 -0.88
C VAL A 150 0.22 -9.50 -0.83
N PHE A 151 0.79 -9.72 0.36
CA PHE A 151 2.24 -9.89 0.50
C PHE A 151 2.74 -11.16 -0.19
N ALA A 152 1.98 -12.26 -0.13
CA ALA A 152 2.29 -13.48 -0.86
C ALA A 152 2.25 -13.25 -2.39
N LEU A 153 1.26 -12.53 -2.89
CA LEU A 153 1.14 -12.18 -4.31
C LEU A 153 2.31 -11.31 -4.78
N VAL A 154 2.62 -10.23 -4.05
CA VAL A 154 3.73 -9.33 -4.37
C VAL A 154 5.05 -10.08 -4.34
N ARG A 155 5.30 -10.91 -3.31
CA ARG A 155 6.51 -11.75 -3.29
C ARG A 155 6.61 -12.68 -4.49
N ARG A 156 5.51 -13.27 -4.95
CA ARG A 156 5.51 -14.11 -6.16
C ARG A 156 5.78 -13.32 -7.43
N LEU A 157 5.20 -12.13 -7.57
CA LEU A 157 5.36 -11.29 -8.77
C LEU A 157 6.77 -10.69 -8.91
N PHE A 158 7.41 -10.41 -7.78
CA PHE A 158 8.74 -9.77 -7.70
C PHE A 158 9.87 -10.72 -7.25
N ALA A 159 9.60 -12.02 -7.04
CA ALA A 159 10.65 -13.01 -6.82
C ALA A 159 11.55 -13.12 -8.07
N ALA A 160 12.86 -13.16 -7.85
CA ALA A 160 13.83 -13.40 -8.92
C ALA A 160 13.63 -14.81 -9.51
N PRO A 161 13.87 -15.03 -10.81
CA PRO A 161 13.91 -16.37 -11.39
C PRO A 161 14.88 -17.24 -10.61
N ALA A 162 14.51 -18.52 -10.39
CA ALA A 162 15.40 -19.47 -9.73
C ALA A 162 16.78 -19.49 -10.44
N PRO A 163 17.89 -19.58 -9.70
CA PRO A 163 19.20 -19.74 -10.32
C PRO A 163 19.15 -20.96 -11.25
N PRO A 164 19.71 -20.87 -12.48
CA PRO A 164 19.81 -22.04 -13.34
C PRO A 164 20.53 -23.15 -12.57
N PRO A 165 20.12 -24.43 -12.72
CA PRO A 165 20.79 -25.53 -12.05
C PRO A 165 22.29 -25.43 -12.38
N GLU A 166 23.14 -25.38 -11.35
CA GLU A 166 24.58 -25.51 -11.53
C GLU A 166 24.80 -26.78 -12.34
N VAL A 167 25.22 -26.61 -13.59
CA VAL A 167 25.61 -27.74 -14.42
C VAL A 167 26.91 -28.21 -13.80
N GLU A 168 26.81 -29.22 -12.94
CA GLU A 168 27.94 -29.92 -12.38
C GLU A 168 28.70 -30.49 -13.59
N PHE A 169 29.75 -29.79 -14.00
CA PHE A 169 30.64 -30.25 -15.06
C PHE A 169 31.37 -31.47 -14.50
N VAL A 170 30.77 -32.63 -14.68
CA VAL A 170 31.40 -33.93 -14.46
C VAL A 170 32.50 -34.05 -15.51
N GLY A 171 33.75 -33.97 -15.03
CA GLY A 171 34.96 -34.21 -15.81
C GLY A 171 35.25 -35.68 -16.05
#